data_AF-A0A1E5XX66-F1
#
_entry.id   AF-A0A1E5XX66-F1
#
_cell.length_a   1.000
_cell.length_b   1.000
_cell.length_c   1.000
_cell.angle_alpha   90.00
_cell.angle_beta   90.00
_cell.angle_gamma   90.00
#
_symmetry.space_group_name_H-M   'P 1'
#
loop_
_entity.id
_entity.type
_entity.pdbx_description
1 polymer ?
#
loop_
_entity_poly.entity_id
_entity_poly.type
_entity_poly.pdbx_seq_one_letter_code
_entity_poly.pdbx_strand_id
1 'polypeptide(L)'
;MRRVLAELYPERRAAMTLVEDAGLTAADIDFDGSSLTMWASILRHARPRDTIDAVLERALADNPDNQELLKAQRHEPSSPLPTGRAGGIALGGVAVALVVVVVLGYSIWTSMRISALEGKVTQQESELLETKVNLAKAPFAPARLPVLDEAKVPGNLPSVQETRQLLSQDAIDLMVAFEIGSAKGQDLPAHLFRGSINIGIGYDLGFVTAEQFTRDWGARLPAEMLVRLSPWVGRRDVPDGYNLEGITIPWQDALDVFLGSSVRPFVAGVLALPRADELPADSFGALVSLAYNMGMGGLTSQGARIRDLLASGEFAAIPAQIIAMKRLGPKFPGLQRRRDAEALLFQLGLDKQQLQGTL
;
A
#
# COMPACT_ATOMS: atom_id res chain seq x y z
N MET A 1 16.64 18.19 -10.22
CA MET A 1 16.56 18.51 -8.77
C MET A 1 16.83 17.32 -7.84
N ARG A 2 15.93 16.34 -7.67
CA ARG A 2 16.14 15.20 -6.71
C ARG A 2 17.49 14.49 -6.84
N ARG A 3 17.89 14.14 -8.07
CA ARG A 3 19.16 13.44 -8.34
C ARG A 3 20.37 14.31 -7.98
N VAL A 4 20.34 15.60 -8.34
CA VAL A 4 21.41 16.56 -8.06
C VAL A 4 21.58 16.76 -6.54
N LEU A 5 20.49 16.90 -5.79
CA LEU A 5 20.55 17.02 -4.34
C LEU A 5 21.03 15.73 -3.66
N ALA A 6 20.64 14.57 -4.18
CA ALA A 6 21.12 13.27 -3.70
C ALA A 6 22.61 13.00 -3.98
N GLU A 7 23.18 13.64 -5.01
CA GLU A 7 24.60 13.59 -5.32
C GLU A 7 25.41 14.57 -4.45
N LEU A 8 24.89 15.77 -4.21
CA LEU A 8 25.56 16.79 -3.39
C LEU A 8 25.48 16.51 -1.88
N TYR A 9 24.38 15.91 -1.43
CA TYR A 9 24.10 15.64 -0.03
C TYR A 9 23.64 14.19 0.18
N PRO A 10 24.51 13.20 -0.08
CA PRO A 10 24.12 11.78 0.01
C PRO A 10 23.88 11.34 1.46
N GLU A 11 24.54 12.00 2.41
CA GLU A 11 24.52 11.66 3.83
C GLU A 11 23.35 12.29 4.57
N ARG A 12 22.68 11.49 5.41
CA ARG A 12 21.53 11.90 6.22
C ARG A 12 21.78 13.16 7.03
N ARG A 13 22.95 13.26 7.67
CA ARG A 13 23.28 14.40 8.54
C ARG A 13 23.35 15.70 7.74
N ALA A 14 23.96 15.68 6.55
CA ALA A 14 24.07 16.86 5.69
C ALA A 14 22.71 17.28 5.13
N ALA A 15 21.87 16.31 4.75
CA ALA A 15 20.52 16.57 4.29
C ALA A 15 19.62 17.14 5.41
N MET A 16 19.73 16.63 6.65
CA MET A 16 18.99 17.17 7.80
C MET A 16 19.36 18.63 8.09
N THR A 17 20.65 18.95 8.16
CA THR A 17 21.12 20.32 8.40
C THR A 17 20.63 21.28 7.31
N LEU A 18 20.72 20.90 6.04
CA LEU A 18 20.27 21.75 4.93
C LEU A 18 18.76 22.03 5.00
N VAL A 19 17.97 21.03 5.39
CA VAL A 19 16.51 21.11 5.48
C VAL A 19 16.06 21.94 6.70
N GLU A 20 16.75 21.81 7.84
CA GLU A 20 16.53 22.66 9.02
C GLU A 20 16.91 24.12 8.74
N ASP A 21 18.04 24.36 8.07
CA ASP A 21 18.48 25.70 7.64
C ASP A 21 17.49 26.33 6.65
N ALA A 22 16.84 25.52 5.82
CA ALA A 22 15.78 25.95 4.90
C ALA A 22 14.41 26.16 5.59
N GLY A 23 14.35 26.01 6.93
CA GLY A 23 13.15 26.27 7.73
C GLY A 23 12.13 25.13 7.74
N LEU A 24 12.51 23.92 7.32
CA LEU A 24 11.65 22.74 7.42
C LEU A 24 11.87 21.98 8.73
N THR A 25 10.77 21.49 9.29
CA THR A 25 10.81 20.62 10.47
C THR A 25 11.26 19.21 10.09
N ALA A 26 12.46 18.81 10.52
CA ALA A 26 13.01 17.48 10.26
C ALA A 26 12.20 16.33 10.89
N ALA A 27 11.43 16.60 11.96
CA ALA A 27 10.63 15.58 12.65
C ALA A 27 9.54 14.93 11.78
N ASP A 28 9.09 15.63 10.73
CA ASP A 28 8.04 15.14 9.83
C ASP A 28 8.61 14.47 8.57
N ILE A 29 9.93 14.44 8.41
CA ILE A 29 10.59 14.01 7.18
C ILE A 29 11.25 12.65 7.42
N ASP A 30 10.87 11.66 6.62
CA ASP A 30 11.54 10.37 6.59
C ASP A 30 12.89 10.51 5.86
N PHE A 31 13.98 10.25 6.57
CA PHE A 31 15.36 10.30 6.07
C PHE A 31 15.96 8.92 5.80
N ASP A 32 15.19 7.84 5.90
CA ASP A 32 15.69 6.48 5.75
C ASP A 32 15.72 6.05 4.26
N GLY A 33 16.55 5.06 3.95
CA GLY A 33 16.75 4.53 2.59
C GLY A 33 17.91 5.18 1.82
N SER A 34 17.91 4.99 0.49
CA SER A 34 18.98 5.53 -0.38
C SER A 34 18.94 7.07 -0.41
N SER A 35 20.05 7.73 -0.74
CA SER A 35 20.09 9.20 -0.87
C SER A 35 19.02 9.73 -1.83
N LEU A 36 18.74 8.99 -2.91
CA LEU A 36 17.68 9.33 -3.86
C LEU A 36 16.28 9.23 -3.23
N THR A 37 16.06 8.23 -2.37
CA THR A 37 14.79 8.02 -1.64
C THR A 37 14.60 9.07 -0.55
N MET A 38 15.65 9.37 0.20
CA MET A 38 15.70 10.44 1.20
C MET A 38 15.37 11.79 0.57
N TRP A 39 16.03 12.17 -0.53
CA TRP A 39 15.73 13.42 -1.21
C TRP A 39 14.37 13.43 -1.92
N ALA A 40 13.83 12.27 -2.30
CA ALA A 40 12.43 12.19 -2.70
C ALA A 40 11.50 12.57 -1.54
N SER A 41 11.79 12.06 -0.35
CA SER A 41 11.02 12.31 0.87
C SER A 41 11.09 13.77 1.32
N ILE A 42 12.29 14.36 1.35
CA ILE A 42 12.52 15.78 1.68
C ILE A 42 11.75 16.68 0.71
N LEU A 43 11.95 16.52 -0.60
CA LEU A 43 11.30 17.37 -1.60
C LEU A 43 9.78 17.23 -1.60
N ARG A 44 9.27 16.03 -1.31
CA ARG A 44 7.84 15.76 -1.13
C ARG A 44 7.26 16.53 0.07
N HIS A 45 8.03 16.71 1.15
CA HIS A 45 7.62 17.53 2.30
C HIS A 45 7.76 19.03 2.05
N ALA A 46 8.71 19.44 1.21
CA ALA A 46 8.93 20.85 0.88
C ALA A 46 7.85 21.45 -0.04
N ARG A 47 7.32 20.67 -1.01
CA ARG A 47 6.33 21.19 -1.99
C ARG A 47 5.06 21.79 -1.39
N PRO A 48 4.34 21.11 -0.48
CA PRO A 48 3.10 21.65 0.07
C PRO A 48 3.32 22.85 1.00
N ARG A 49 4.58 23.12 1.39
CA ARG A 49 4.96 24.23 2.27
C ARG A 49 5.57 25.40 1.51
N ASP A 50 5.64 25.33 0.18
CA ASP A 50 6.30 26.34 -0.67
C ASP A 50 7.76 26.62 -0.28
N THR A 51 8.45 25.60 0.26
CA THR A 51 9.84 25.72 0.78
C THR A 51 10.88 25.13 -0.16
N ILE A 52 10.47 24.73 -1.38
CA ILE A 52 11.41 24.20 -2.39
C ILE A 52 12.46 25.26 -2.74
N ASP A 53 12.04 26.50 -2.90
CA ASP A 53 12.94 27.59 -3.24
C ASP A 53 13.92 27.90 -2.10
N ALA A 54 13.48 27.81 -0.84
CA ALA A 54 14.37 27.93 0.33
C ALA A 54 15.42 26.80 0.39
N VAL A 55 15.04 25.57 0.05
CA VAL A 55 15.95 24.42 -0.04
C VAL A 55 16.95 24.62 -1.19
N LEU A 56 16.50 25.15 -2.33
CA LEU A 56 17.37 25.46 -3.48
C LEU A 56 18.32 26.62 -3.19
N GLU A 57 17.85 27.69 -2.56
CA GLU A 57 18.67 28.82 -2.15
C GLU A 57 19.78 28.41 -1.18
N ARG A 58 19.44 27.57 -0.18
CA ARG A 58 20.45 27.04 0.75
C ARG A 58 21.46 26.15 0.03
N ALA A 59 20.99 25.27 -0.86
CA ALA A 59 21.85 24.38 -1.64
C ALA A 59 22.77 25.14 -2.62
N LEU A 60 22.28 26.25 -3.20
CA LEU A 60 23.04 27.16 -4.04
C LEU A 60 24.03 28.00 -3.24
N ALA A 61 23.74 28.37 -1.99
CA ALA A 61 24.70 29.06 -1.14
C ALA A 61 25.95 28.19 -0.89
N ASP A 62 25.79 26.87 -0.78
CA ASP A 62 26.91 25.92 -0.67
C ASP A 62 27.52 25.56 -2.04
N ASN A 63 26.79 25.73 -3.14
CA ASN A 63 27.19 25.34 -4.51
C ASN A 63 26.79 26.42 -5.55
N PRO A 64 27.39 27.62 -5.49
CA PRO A 64 26.89 28.79 -6.24
C PRO A 64 26.94 28.63 -7.76
N ASP A 65 27.88 27.82 -8.27
CA ASP A 65 28.09 27.62 -9.71
C ASP A 65 27.33 26.40 -10.28
N ASN A 66 26.51 25.70 -9.48
CA ASN A 66 25.83 24.48 -9.93
C ASN A 66 24.70 24.81 -10.92
N GLN A 67 24.98 24.56 -12.21
CA GLN A 67 24.07 24.86 -13.32
C GLN A 67 22.71 24.16 -13.23
N GLU A 68 22.65 22.97 -12.64
CA GLU A 68 21.39 22.22 -12.52
C GLU A 68 20.52 22.71 -11.36
N LEU A 69 21.13 23.23 -10.28
CA LEU A 69 20.39 23.95 -9.23
C LEU A 69 19.90 25.31 -9.73
N LEU A 70 20.71 26.04 -10.50
CA LEU A 70 20.32 27.32 -11.11
C LEU A 70 19.17 27.16 -12.12
N LYS A 71 19.17 26.10 -12.94
CA LYS A 71 18.03 25.77 -13.83
C LYS A 71 16.77 25.41 -13.04
N ALA A 72 16.93 24.65 -11.94
CA ALA A 72 15.81 24.28 -11.08
C ALA A 72 15.16 25.51 -10.41
N GLN A 73 15.96 26.48 -9.95
CA GLN A 73 15.46 27.74 -9.40
C GLN A 73 14.71 28.56 -10.45
N ARG A 74 15.17 28.58 -11.71
CA ARG A 74 14.50 29.25 -12.84
C ARG A 74 13.26 28.52 -13.37
N HIS A 75 12.86 27.40 -12.77
CA HIS A 75 11.72 26.58 -13.21
C HIS A 75 11.79 26.14 -14.69
N GLU A 76 13.01 26.01 -15.24
CA GLU A 76 13.24 25.56 -16.61
C GLU A 76 13.20 24.01 -16.71
N PRO A 77 12.56 23.43 -17.75
CA PRO A 77 12.56 21.98 -17.94
C PRO A 77 13.99 21.45 -18.17
N SER A 78 14.35 20.38 -17.45
CA SER A 78 15.67 19.76 -17.51
C SER A 78 15.99 19.22 -18.91
N SER A 79 17.18 19.56 -19.42
CA SER A 79 17.64 19.13 -20.76
C SER A 79 17.86 17.60 -20.83
N PRO A 80 17.51 16.94 -21.96
CA PRO A 80 17.97 15.59 -22.23
C PRO A 80 19.50 15.58 -22.42
N LEU A 81 20.19 14.59 -21.88
CA LEU A 81 21.62 14.36 -22.13
C LEU A 81 21.86 14.01 -23.62
N PRO A 82 23.04 14.36 -24.17
CA PRO A 82 23.33 14.21 -25.60
C PRO A 82 23.55 12.75 -25.98
N THR A 83 22.76 12.24 -26.93
CA THR A 83 23.08 11.03 -27.67
C THR A 83 24.12 11.38 -28.76
N GLY A 84 25.16 10.56 -28.86
CA GLY A 84 26.33 10.82 -29.67
C GLY A 84 26.09 10.90 -31.19
N ARG A 85 26.84 11.83 -31.80
CA ARG A 85 27.36 11.93 -33.18
C ARG A 85 26.57 11.30 -34.36
N ALA A 86 26.03 12.21 -35.17
CA ALA A 86 26.33 12.47 -36.59
C ALA A 86 26.27 11.33 -37.63
N GLY A 87 25.36 11.53 -38.60
CA GLY A 87 25.40 10.93 -39.93
C GLY A 87 24.34 11.59 -40.81
N GLY A 88 24.65 12.75 -41.40
CA GLY A 88 23.75 13.44 -42.31
C GLY A 88 23.80 12.87 -43.72
N ILE A 89 22.66 12.85 -44.41
CA ILE A 89 22.57 12.98 -45.87
C ILE A 89 21.35 13.85 -46.19
N ALA A 90 21.59 14.94 -46.91
CA ALA A 90 20.58 15.82 -47.46
C ALA A 90 20.13 15.29 -48.84
N LEU A 91 18.82 15.29 -49.11
CA LEU A 91 18.27 15.24 -50.46
C LEU A 91 16.90 15.95 -50.52
N GLY A 92 16.85 17.01 -51.33
CA GLY A 92 15.79 17.19 -52.33
C GLY A 92 14.44 17.73 -51.87
N GLY A 93 14.20 19.02 -52.14
CA GLY A 93 12.94 19.70 -51.86
C GLY A 93 11.74 19.34 -52.75
N VAL A 94 10.58 19.82 -52.28
CA VAL A 94 9.35 20.21 -52.98
C VAL A 94 8.11 19.30 -52.88
N ALA A 95 8.18 18.05 -52.41
CA ALA A 95 6.96 17.23 -52.22
C ALA A 95 6.40 17.13 -50.78
N VAL A 96 6.99 17.85 -49.80
CA VAL A 96 6.78 17.58 -48.37
C VAL A 96 5.75 18.51 -47.70
N ALA A 97 5.34 19.61 -48.33
CA ALA A 97 4.53 20.63 -47.64
C ALA A 97 3.06 20.23 -47.35
N LEU A 98 2.44 19.33 -48.14
CA LEU A 98 1.02 18.96 -47.92
C LEU A 98 0.82 17.71 -47.05
N VAL A 99 1.79 16.79 -46.98
CA VAL A 99 1.73 15.61 -46.11
C VAL A 99 2.10 15.95 -44.66
N VAL A 100 2.94 16.98 -44.48
CA VAL A 100 3.36 17.46 -43.15
C VAL A 100 2.21 18.10 -42.37
N VAL A 101 1.23 18.76 -43.01
CA VAL A 101 0.09 19.38 -42.29
C VAL A 101 -0.91 18.34 -41.76
N VAL A 102 -1.11 17.21 -42.46
CA VAL A 102 -2.01 16.13 -42.00
C VAL A 102 -1.33 15.22 -40.96
N VAL A 103 -0.01 15.00 -41.07
CA VAL A 103 0.76 14.19 -40.11
C VAL A 103 1.08 14.97 -38.83
N LEU A 104 1.34 16.29 -38.89
CA LEU A 104 1.47 17.12 -37.68
C LEU A 104 0.12 17.34 -36.98
N GLY A 105 -0.98 17.49 -37.71
CA GLY A 105 -2.31 17.58 -37.10
C GLY A 105 -2.68 16.32 -36.30
N TYR A 106 -2.37 15.14 -36.84
CA TYR A 106 -2.59 13.86 -36.16
C TYR A 106 -1.63 13.65 -34.98
N SER A 107 -0.38 14.09 -35.12
CA SER A 107 0.66 13.99 -34.06
C SER A 107 0.44 14.99 -32.92
N ILE A 108 -0.09 16.18 -33.20
CA ILE A 108 -0.48 17.17 -32.19
C ILE A 108 -1.77 16.72 -31.49
N TRP A 109 -2.73 16.12 -32.21
CA TRP A 109 -3.95 15.56 -31.61
C TRP A 109 -3.67 14.31 -30.75
N THR A 110 -2.77 13.40 -31.18
CA THR A 110 -2.32 12.27 -30.33
C THR A 110 -1.45 12.74 -29.18
N SER A 111 -0.55 13.70 -29.35
CA SER A 111 0.27 14.25 -28.25
C SER A 111 -0.58 15.02 -27.23
N MET A 112 -1.58 15.78 -27.66
CA MET A 112 -2.53 16.43 -26.75
C MET A 112 -3.43 15.42 -26.03
N ARG A 113 -3.83 14.32 -26.70
CA ARG A 113 -4.61 13.25 -26.09
C ARG A 113 -3.77 12.40 -25.13
N ILE A 114 -2.51 12.15 -25.43
CA ILE A 114 -1.54 11.49 -24.56
C ILE A 114 -1.21 12.39 -23.38
N SER A 115 -0.92 13.68 -23.55
CA SER A 115 -0.71 14.61 -22.41
C SER A 115 -1.97 14.83 -21.57
N ALA A 116 -3.17 14.78 -22.16
CA ALA A 116 -4.42 14.83 -21.41
C ALA A 116 -4.72 13.50 -20.68
N LEU A 117 -4.27 12.36 -21.20
CA LEU A 117 -4.35 11.05 -20.54
C LEU A 117 -3.28 10.92 -19.46
N GLU A 118 -2.03 11.32 -19.72
CA GLU A 118 -0.93 11.40 -18.76
C GLU A 118 -1.25 12.39 -17.65
N GLY A 119 -1.87 13.53 -17.96
CA GLY A 119 -2.34 14.50 -16.96
C GLY A 119 -3.47 13.97 -16.09
N LYS A 120 -4.41 13.20 -16.67
CA LYS A 120 -5.46 12.52 -15.90
C LYS A 120 -4.91 11.36 -15.07
N VAL A 121 -3.99 10.57 -15.62
CA VAL A 121 -3.32 9.46 -14.93
C VAL A 121 -2.46 10.00 -13.79
N THR A 122 -1.67 11.07 -14.00
CA THR A 122 -0.88 11.68 -12.91
C THR A 122 -1.73 12.34 -11.86
N GLN A 123 -2.87 12.95 -12.23
CA GLN A 123 -3.81 13.50 -11.25
C GLN A 123 -4.48 12.38 -10.45
N GLN A 124 -4.95 11.32 -11.11
CA GLN A 124 -5.56 10.16 -10.47
C GLN A 124 -4.54 9.39 -9.60
N GLU A 125 -3.29 9.25 -10.05
CA GLU A 125 -2.16 8.73 -9.26
C GLU A 125 -1.84 9.63 -8.07
N SER A 126 -1.90 10.95 -8.24
CA SER A 126 -1.65 11.91 -7.15
C SER A 126 -2.76 11.90 -6.10
N GLU A 127 -4.03 11.79 -6.50
CA GLU A 127 -5.18 11.62 -5.60
C GLU A 127 -5.14 10.25 -4.90
N LEU A 128 -4.74 9.20 -5.62
CA LEU A 128 -4.52 7.86 -5.07
C LEU A 128 -3.34 7.87 -4.07
N LEU A 129 -2.28 8.62 -4.36
CA LEU A 129 -1.10 8.81 -3.49
C LEU A 129 -1.43 9.64 -2.25
N GLU A 130 -2.18 10.73 -2.39
CA GLU A 130 -2.67 11.53 -1.27
C GLU A 130 -3.62 10.72 -0.39
N THR A 131 -4.46 9.87 -0.99
CA THR A 131 -5.33 8.98 -0.22
C THR A 131 -4.53 7.88 0.48
N LYS A 132 -3.48 7.32 -0.17
CA LYS A 132 -2.50 6.41 0.46
C LYS A 132 -1.80 7.06 1.67
N VAL A 133 -1.44 8.34 1.58
CA VAL A 133 -0.79 9.11 2.66
C VAL A 133 -1.73 9.36 3.84
N ASN A 134 -3.01 9.62 3.59
CA ASN A 134 -3.99 9.89 4.66
C ASN A 134 -4.47 8.61 5.37
N LEU A 135 -4.48 7.46 4.68
CA LEU A 135 -4.85 6.17 5.28
C LEU A 135 -3.80 5.65 6.27
N ALA A 136 -2.51 5.90 6.00
CA ALA A 136 -1.39 5.46 6.84
C ALA A 136 -1.22 6.25 8.16
N LYS A 137 -1.90 7.39 8.34
CA LYS A 137 -1.55 8.38 9.39
C LYS A 137 -2.49 8.48 10.61
N ALA A 138 -3.63 7.80 10.68
CA ALA A 138 -4.57 8.02 11.79
C ALA A 138 -4.72 6.82 12.77
N PRO A 139 -4.80 7.10 14.09
CA PRO A 139 -4.74 6.10 15.16
C PRO A 139 -5.86 5.04 15.07
N PHE A 140 -5.52 3.87 15.59
CA PHE A 140 -6.24 2.61 15.40
C PHE A 140 -7.29 2.37 16.49
N ALA A 141 -8.46 1.90 16.06
CA ALA A 141 -9.42 1.20 16.91
C ALA A 141 -9.70 -0.14 16.23
N PRO A 142 -9.16 -1.26 16.74
CA PRO A 142 -9.41 -2.58 16.16
C PRO A 142 -10.91 -2.88 16.09
N ALA A 143 -11.41 -2.98 14.87
CA ALA A 143 -12.72 -3.53 14.59
C ALA A 143 -12.64 -5.04 14.83
N ARG A 144 -13.54 -5.54 15.70
CA ARG A 144 -13.80 -6.94 16.00
C ARG A 144 -13.39 -7.87 14.85
N LEU A 145 -12.38 -8.71 15.08
CA LEU A 145 -12.12 -9.85 14.21
C LEU A 145 -13.36 -10.76 14.22
N PRO A 146 -13.91 -11.14 13.06
CA PRO A 146 -14.89 -12.20 13.04
C PRO A 146 -14.19 -13.47 13.55
N VAL A 147 -14.80 -14.10 14.55
CA VAL A 147 -14.49 -15.49 14.89
C VAL A 147 -14.58 -16.28 13.60
N LEU A 148 -13.52 -17.02 13.25
CA LEU A 148 -13.55 -17.97 12.14
C LEU A 148 -14.68 -18.96 12.42
N ASP A 149 -15.82 -18.77 11.76
CA ASP A 149 -16.82 -19.82 11.62
C ASP A 149 -16.29 -20.76 10.52
N GLU A 150 -15.33 -21.62 10.89
CA GLU A 150 -14.64 -22.55 9.98
C GLU A 150 -15.64 -23.40 9.18
N ALA A 151 -16.86 -23.58 9.70
CA ALA A 151 -17.97 -24.29 9.05
C ALA A 151 -18.50 -23.63 7.75
N LYS A 152 -18.01 -22.43 7.38
CA LYS A 152 -18.39 -21.72 6.14
C LYS A 152 -17.26 -21.53 5.13
N VAL A 153 -16.09 -22.12 5.37
CA VAL A 153 -14.92 -22.00 4.47
C VAL A 153 -14.91 -23.18 3.48
N PRO A 154 -14.60 -22.97 2.19
CA PRO A 154 -14.54 -24.06 1.22
C PRO A 154 -13.57 -25.18 1.64
N GLY A 155 -13.93 -26.44 1.36
CA GLY A 155 -13.21 -27.63 1.82
C GLY A 155 -11.80 -27.85 1.24
N ASN A 156 -11.33 -27.02 0.29
CA ASN A 156 -9.96 -27.09 -0.21
C ASN A 156 -9.29 -25.71 -0.07
N LEU A 157 -8.34 -25.59 0.87
CA LEU A 157 -7.60 -24.36 1.10
C LEU A 157 -6.36 -24.29 0.20
N PRO A 158 -6.11 -23.18 -0.53
CA PRO A 158 -4.86 -23.03 -1.29
C PRO A 158 -3.68 -23.16 -0.34
N SER A 159 -2.54 -23.70 -0.74
CA SER A 159 -1.33 -23.75 0.10
C SER A 159 -0.92 -22.35 0.60
N VAL A 160 -0.07 -22.31 1.63
CA VAL A 160 0.47 -21.03 2.14
C VAL A 160 1.22 -20.28 1.04
N GLN A 161 1.94 -20.99 0.17
CA GLN A 161 2.65 -20.40 -0.95
C GLN A 161 1.69 -19.83 -2.00
N GLU A 162 0.65 -20.58 -2.39
CA GLU A 162 -0.38 -20.09 -3.31
C GLU A 162 -1.11 -18.87 -2.73
N THR A 163 -1.43 -18.90 -1.43
CA THR A 163 -2.04 -17.76 -0.72
C THR A 163 -1.18 -16.50 -0.85
N ARG A 164 0.14 -16.62 -0.68
CA ARG A 164 1.09 -15.51 -0.86
C ARG A 164 1.16 -15.01 -2.30
N GLN A 165 1.02 -15.90 -3.28
CA GLN A 165 1.12 -15.55 -4.70
C GLN A 165 -0.15 -14.87 -5.24
N LEU A 166 -1.32 -15.20 -4.67
CA LEU A 166 -2.60 -14.62 -5.05
C LEU A 166 -2.79 -13.18 -4.53
N LEU A 167 -2.06 -12.81 -3.48
CA LEU A 167 -2.13 -11.49 -2.88
C LEU A 167 -0.96 -10.63 -3.35
N SER A 168 -1.24 -9.39 -3.75
CA SER A 168 -0.20 -8.41 -3.98
C SER A 168 0.43 -7.94 -2.66
N GLN A 169 1.63 -7.37 -2.74
CA GLN A 169 2.26 -6.76 -1.57
C GLN A 169 1.43 -5.58 -1.04
N ASP A 170 0.81 -4.78 -1.92
CA ASP A 170 -0.07 -3.66 -1.53
C ASP A 170 -1.28 -4.17 -0.71
N ALA A 171 -1.85 -5.33 -1.07
CA ALA A 171 -2.94 -5.95 -0.32
C ALA A 171 -2.50 -6.47 1.06
N ILE A 172 -1.35 -7.14 1.12
CA ILE A 172 -0.76 -7.62 2.38
C ILE A 172 -0.51 -6.43 3.31
N ASP A 173 0.12 -5.38 2.79
CA ASP A 173 0.45 -4.17 3.53
C ASP A 173 -0.79 -3.45 4.05
N LEU A 174 -1.84 -3.36 3.22
CA LEU A 174 -3.12 -2.80 3.63
C LEU A 174 -3.70 -3.57 4.83
N MET A 175 -3.78 -4.90 4.74
CA MET A 175 -4.35 -5.70 5.82
C MET A 175 -3.52 -5.57 7.10
N VAL A 176 -2.19 -5.70 7.01
CA VAL A 176 -1.28 -5.52 8.14
C VAL A 176 -1.46 -4.16 8.80
N ALA A 177 -1.51 -3.08 8.01
CA ALA A 177 -1.67 -1.72 8.53
C ALA A 177 -2.99 -1.56 9.30
N PHE A 178 -4.05 -2.25 8.87
CA PHE A 178 -5.33 -2.26 9.57
C PHE A 178 -5.40 -3.23 10.75
N GLU A 179 -4.38 -4.04 11.03
CA GLU A 179 -4.34 -4.89 12.22
C GLU A 179 -3.39 -4.35 13.30
N ILE A 180 -2.24 -3.78 12.90
CA ILE A 180 -1.17 -3.37 13.83
C ILE A 180 -0.66 -1.94 13.62
N GLY A 181 -1.25 -1.18 12.69
CA GLY A 181 -0.80 0.17 12.38
C GLY A 181 0.58 0.21 11.73
N SER A 182 1.48 1.06 12.22
CA SER A 182 2.80 1.32 11.64
C SER A 182 3.90 0.36 12.11
N ALA A 183 3.59 -0.65 12.92
CA ALA A 183 4.58 -1.59 13.47
C ALA A 183 5.09 -2.64 12.46
N LYS A 184 4.95 -2.38 11.16
CA LYS A 184 5.39 -3.28 10.09
C LYS A 184 6.91 -3.48 10.14
N GLY A 185 7.34 -4.74 10.08
CA GLY A 185 8.75 -5.09 10.04
C GLY A 185 9.45 -5.10 11.39
N GLN A 186 8.71 -4.91 12.48
CA GLN A 186 9.20 -4.96 13.85
C GLN A 186 8.62 -6.16 14.57
N ASP A 187 9.35 -6.70 15.54
CA ASP A 187 8.83 -7.77 16.37
C ASP A 187 7.70 -7.24 17.28
N LEU A 188 6.68 -8.07 17.49
CA LEU A 188 5.41 -7.63 18.04
C LEU A 188 5.23 -8.15 19.47
N PRO A 189 5.06 -7.27 20.48
CA PRO A 189 4.83 -7.70 21.84
C PRO A 189 3.44 -8.34 21.98
N ALA A 190 3.36 -9.40 22.78
CA ALA A 190 2.08 -9.91 23.25
C ALA A 190 1.40 -8.87 24.14
N HIS A 191 0.09 -8.70 24.01
CA HIS A 191 -0.65 -7.71 24.78
C HIS A 191 -2.07 -8.16 25.13
N LEU A 192 -2.63 -7.59 26.19
CA LEU A 192 -4.04 -7.77 26.52
C LEU A 192 -4.90 -6.84 25.67
N PHE A 193 -5.90 -7.39 25.00
CA PHE A 193 -6.88 -6.63 24.26
C PHE A 193 -8.29 -7.17 24.57
N ARG A 194 -9.14 -6.32 25.15
CA ARG A 194 -10.55 -6.62 25.47
C ARG A 194 -10.77 -7.95 26.22
N GLY A 195 -9.90 -8.25 27.19
CA GLY A 195 -10.02 -9.43 28.05
C GLY A 195 -9.31 -10.69 27.51
N SER A 196 -8.70 -10.62 26.32
CA SER A 196 -7.96 -11.74 25.73
C SER A 196 -6.54 -11.33 25.33
N ILE A 197 -5.61 -12.29 25.35
CA ILE A 197 -4.23 -12.06 24.94
C ILE A 197 -4.11 -12.17 23.42
N ASN A 198 -3.53 -11.14 22.81
CA ASN A 198 -3.30 -11.03 21.39
C ASN A 198 -1.79 -11.09 21.13
N ILE A 199 -1.40 -11.85 20.09
CA ILE A 199 -0.02 -12.03 19.65
C ILE A 199 0.08 -11.83 18.13
N GLY A 200 1.28 -11.54 17.62
CA GLY A 200 1.51 -11.39 16.18
C GLY A 200 0.58 -10.33 15.54
N ILE A 201 0.12 -10.61 14.32
CA ILE A 201 -0.77 -9.71 13.57
C ILE A 201 -2.22 -10.18 13.78
N GLY A 202 -2.91 -9.57 14.74
CA GLY A 202 -4.33 -9.83 15.00
C GLY A 202 -4.65 -11.27 15.45
N TYR A 203 -3.70 -12.02 16.04
CA TYR A 203 -3.96 -13.39 16.51
C TYR A 203 -4.45 -13.37 17.96
N ASP A 204 -5.76 -13.49 18.15
CA ASP A 204 -6.41 -13.47 19.47
C ASP A 204 -6.50 -14.89 20.06
N LEU A 205 -5.76 -15.14 21.15
CA LEU A 205 -5.70 -16.45 21.80
C LEU A 205 -7.04 -16.91 22.36
N GLY A 206 -7.93 -15.98 22.71
CA GLY A 206 -9.24 -16.26 23.30
C GLY A 206 -10.24 -16.86 22.33
N PHE A 207 -9.93 -16.92 21.03
CA PHE A 207 -10.80 -17.45 19.98
C PHE A 207 -10.22 -18.66 19.23
N VAL A 208 -9.10 -19.21 19.68
CA VAL A 208 -8.48 -20.40 19.08
C VAL A 208 -8.45 -21.56 20.06
N THR A 209 -8.40 -22.79 19.53
CA THR A 209 -8.22 -24.01 20.34
C THR A 209 -6.74 -24.28 20.59
N ALA A 210 -6.44 -25.18 21.54
CA ALA A 210 -5.07 -25.61 21.80
C ALA A 210 -4.43 -26.29 20.58
N GLU A 211 -5.21 -27.06 19.83
CA GLU A 211 -4.76 -27.73 18.59
C GLU A 211 -4.42 -26.69 17.51
N GLN A 212 -5.26 -25.67 17.35
CA GLN A 212 -5.01 -24.58 16.42
C GLN A 212 -3.77 -23.77 16.80
N PHE A 213 -3.66 -23.38 18.07
CA PHE A 213 -2.49 -22.69 18.58
C PHE A 213 -1.19 -23.49 18.36
N THR A 214 -1.21 -24.78 18.68
CA THR A 214 -0.06 -25.67 18.49
C THR A 214 0.32 -25.83 17.03
N ARG A 215 -0.67 -25.98 16.14
CA ARG A 215 -0.44 -26.07 14.70
C ARG A 215 0.17 -24.79 14.12
N ASP A 216 -0.34 -23.64 14.54
CA ASP A 216 0.04 -22.35 13.98
C ASP A 216 1.40 -21.88 14.51
N TRP A 217 1.67 -22.06 15.81
CA TRP A 217 2.82 -21.47 16.50
C TRP A 217 3.86 -22.47 17.01
N GLY A 218 3.53 -23.76 17.10
CA GLY A 218 4.36 -24.76 17.80
C GLY A 218 5.77 -24.93 17.22
N ALA A 219 5.94 -24.78 15.91
CA ALA A 219 7.23 -24.86 15.24
C ALA A 219 7.93 -23.49 15.10
N ARG A 220 7.28 -22.41 15.53
CA ARG A 220 7.69 -21.01 15.30
C ARG A 220 8.17 -20.33 16.57
N LEU A 221 7.58 -20.69 17.70
CA LEU A 221 7.92 -20.10 18.99
C LEU A 221 8.77 -21.07 19.81
N PRO A 222 9.73 -20.53 20.58
CA PRO A 222 10.43 -21.30 21.60
C PRO A 222 9.47 -21.96 22.59
N ALA A 223 9.86 -23.13 23.11
CA ALA A 223 9.03 -23.92 24.01
C ALA A 223 8.63 -23.15 25.28
N GLU A 224 9.50 -22.30 25.81
CA GLU A 224 9.21 -21.45 26.96
C GLU A 224 8.12 -20.42 26.67
N MET A 225 8.06 -19.86 25.46
CA MET A 225 7.00 -18.94 25.06
C MET A 225 5.67 -19.70 24.90
N LEU A 226 5.69 -20.88 24.29
CA LEU A 226 4.50 -21.73 24.14
C LEU A 226 3.92 -22.11 25.50
N VAL A 227 4.75 -22.46 26.48
CA VAL A 227 4.30 -22.77 27.86
C VAL A 227 3.66 -21.55 28.52
N ARG A 228 4.22 -20.35 28.31
CA ARG A 228 3.66 -19.10 28.88
C ARG A 228 2.37 -18.64 28.20
N LEU A 229 2.18 -18.95 26.92
CA LEU A 229 1.02 -18.54 26.13
C LEU A 229 -0.15 -19.54 26.23
N SER A 230 0.14 -20.83 26.34
CA SER A 230 -0.87 -21.91 26.40
C SER A 230 -2.00 -21.69 27.41
N PRO A 231 -1.76 -21.17 28.65
CA PRO A 231 -2.83 -20.95 29.63
C PRO A 231 -3.88 -19.91 29.22
N TRP A 232 -3.60 -19.10 28.20
CA TRP A 232 -4.46 -18.04 27.71
C TRP A 232 -5.26 -18.44 26.47
N VAL A 233 -4.97 -19.59 25.89
CA VAL A 233 -5.69 -20.14 24.74
C VAL A 233 -7.13 -20.47 25.13
N GLY A 234 -8.08 -20.00 24.33
CA GLY A 234 -9.52 -20.11 24.57
C GLY A 234 -10.05 -19.20 25.70
N ARG A 235 -9.19 -18.37 26.31
CA ARG A 235 -9.57 -17.53 27.45
C ARG A 235 -9.87 -16.09 27.04
N ARG A 236 -11.02 -15.56 27.48
CA ARG A 236 -11.50 -14.19 27.17
C ARG A 236 -11.73 -13.32 28.39
N ASP A 237 -11.36 -13.83 29.56
CA ASP A 237 -11.49 -13.22 30.87
C ASP A 237 -10.14 -13.24 31.60
N VAL A 238 -9.08 -12.81 30.90
CA VAL A 238 -7.73 -12.74 31.47
C VAL A 238 -7.75 -11.83 32.71
N PRO A 239 -7.42 -12.36 33.91
CA PRO A 239 -7.49 -11.61 35.15
C PRO A 239 -6.30 -10.65 35.28
N ASP A 240 -6.39 -9.71 36.21
CA ASP A 240 -5.26 -8.85 36.58
C ASP A 240 -4.06 -9.69 37.08
N GLY A 241 -2.84 -9.18 36.89
CA GLY A 241 -1.60 -9.85 37.30
C GLY A 241 -1.04 -10.88 36.30
N TYR A 242 -1.58 -10.95 35.09
CA TYR A 242 -0.96 -11.67 33.98
C TYR A 242 0.44 -11.11 33.66
N ASN A 243 1.36 -11.95 33.16
CA ASN A 243 2.72 -11.51 32.80
C ASN A 243 3.11 -11.94 31.38
N LEU A 244 3.20 -10.95 30.49
CA LEU A 244 3.65 -11.09 29.09
C LEU A 244 5.05 -10.51 28.86
N GLU A 245 5.75 -10.07 29.90
CA GLU A 245 7.06 -9.45 29.78
C GLU A 245 8.04 -10.40 29.04
N GLY A 246 8.75 -9.84 28.06
CA GLY A 246 9.67 -10.60 27.22
C GLY A 246 9.02 -11.51 26.17
N ILE A 247 7.68 -11.60 26.10
CA ILE A 247 7.01 -12.32 25.01
C ILE A 247 6.91 -11.39 23.80
N THR A 248 7.81 -11.60 22.85
CA THR A 248 7.90 -10.83 21.61
C THR A 248 7.87 -11.80 20.44
N ILE A 249 6.96 -11.58 19.50
CA ILE A 249 6.75 -12.44 18.34
C ILE A 249 7.61 -11.92 17.18
N PRO A 250 8.50 -12.75 16.61
CA PRO A 250 9.28 -12.36 15.44
C PRO A 250 8.38 -11.93 14.28
N TRP A 251 8.73 -10.82 13.62
CA TRP A 251 7.92 -10.26 12.52
C TRP A 251 7.57 -11.30 11.44
N GLN A 252 8.57 -12.09 11.01
CA GLN A 252 8.38 -13.06 9.94
C GLN A 252 7.43 -14.19 10.34
N ASP A 253 7.51 -14.68 11.58
CA ASP A 253 6.58 -15.69 12.09
C ASP A 253 5.17 -15.15 12.25
N ALA A 254 5.03 -13.89 12.70
CA ALA A 254 3.74 -13.23 12.75
C ALA A 254 3.10 -13.10 11.36
N LEU A 255 3.89 -12.72 10.35
CA LEU A 255 3.41 -12.63 8.97
C LEU A 255 3.08 -13.99 8.37
N ASP A 256 3.88 -15.02 8.64
CA ASP A 256 3.63 -16.38 8.20
C ASP A 256 2.31 -16.94 8.77
N VAL A 257 2.06 -16.76 10.06
CA VAL A 257 0.80 -17.21 10.70
C VAL A 257 -0.37 -16.38 10.18
N PHE A 258 -0.20 -15.07 10.06
CA PHE A 258 -1.25 -14.19 9.54
C PHE A 258 -1.70 -14.62 8.15
N LEU A 259 -0.77 -14.83 7.22
CA LEU A 259 -1.11 -15.23 5.86
C LEU A 259 -1.53 -16.70 5.78
N GLY A 260 -0.81 -17.59 6.46
CA GLY A 260 -0.97 -19.05 6.35
C GLY A 260 -2.14 -19.63 7.14
N SER A 261 -2.59 -18.96 8.21
CA SER A 261 -3.67 -19.43 9.06
C SER A 261 -4.84 -18.44 9.10
N SER A 262 -4.59 -17.15 9.34
CA SER A 262 -5.68 -16.18 9.56
C SER A 262 -6.36 -15.71 8.26
N VAL A 263 -5.57 -15.40 7.23
CA VAL A 263 -6.05 -14.84 5.95
C VAL A 263 -6.43 -15.93 4.94
N ARG A 264 -5.69 -17.04 4.94
CA ARG A 264 -5.84 -18.16 3.99
C ARG A 264 -7.29 -18.66 3.81
N PRO A 265 -8.11 -18.83 4.87
CA PRO A 265 -9.53 -19.18 4.72
C PRO A 265 -10.33 -18.18 3.88
N PHE A 266 -10.04 -16.88 4.02
CA PHE A 266 -10.73 -15.83 3.26
C PHE A 266 -10.25 -15.77 1.83
N VAL A 267 -8.97 -16.06 1.54
CA VAL A 267 -8.49 -16.24 0.17
C VAL A 267 -9.26 -17.36 -0.53
N ALA A 268 -9.41 -18.52 0.12
CA ALA A 268 -10.23 -19.61 -0.42
C ALA A 268 -11.69 -19.19 -0.65
N GLY A 269 -12.27 -18.48 0.31
CA GLY A 269 -13.65 -17.98 0.20
C GLY A 269 -13.86 -16.99 -0.94
N VAL A 270 -12.90 -16.08 -1.16
CA VAL A 270 -12.96 -15.12 -2.27
C VAL A 270 -12.73 -15.80 -3.61
N LEU A 271 -11.77 -16.74 -3.71
CA LEU A 271 -11.56 -17.54 -4.93
C LEU A 271 -12.81 -18.32 -5.36
N ALA A 272 -13.64 -18.74 -4.40
CA ALA A 272 -14.88 -19.45 -4.69
C ALA A 272 -16.00 -18.54 -5.24
N LEU A 273 -15.80 -17.21 -5.27
CA LEU A 273 -16.77 -16.29 -5.88
C LEU A 273 -16.67 -16.33 -7.42
N PRO A 274 -17.78 -16.09 -8.13
CA PRO A 274 -17.77 -16.08 -9.60
C PRO A 274 -16.73 -15.11 -10.15
N ARG A 275 -15.90 -15.57 -11.11
CA ARG A 275 -14.92 -14.75 -11.84
C ARG A 275 -13.89 -14.04 -10.94
N ALA A 276 -13.72 -14.47 -9.69
CA ALA A 276 -12.72 -13.90 -8.80
C ALA A 276 -11.29 -14.20 -9.26
N ASP A 277 -11.11 -15.28 -10.02
CA ASP A 277 -9.87 -15.68 -10.68
C ASP A 277 -9.47 -14.77 -11.86
N GLU A 278 -10.39 -13.95 -12.37
CA GLU A 278 -10.10 -12.93 -13.40
C GLU A 278 -9.59 -11.61 -12.81
N LEU A 279 -9.69 -11.43 -11.49
CA LEU A 279 -9.30 -10.19 -10.84
C LEU A 279 -7.77 -10.05 -10.76
N PRO A 280 -7.24 -8.84 -10.99
CA PRO A 280 -5.86 -8.50 -10.64
C PRO A 280 -5.60 -8.71 -9.15
N ALA A 281 -4.35 -9.04 -8.79
CA ALA A 281 -3.97 -9.37 -7.42
C ALA A 281 -4.32 -8.29 -6.37
N ASP A 282 -4.26 -7.01 -6.74
CA ASP A 282 -4.70 -5.90 -5.87
C ASP A 282 -6.23 -5.93 -5.65
N SER A 283 -7.00 -6.11 -6.71
CA SER A 283 -8.46 -6.19 -6.66
C SER A 283 -8.95 -7.41 -5.90
N PHE A 284 -8.33 -8.57 -6.15
CA PHE A 284 -8.56 -9.79 -5.39
C PHE A 284 -8.23 -9.56 -3.90
N GLY A 285 -7.05 -9.01 -3.60
CA GLY A 285 -6.61 -8.73 -2.24
C GLY A 285 -7.49 -7.74 -1.47
N ALA A 286 -8.09 -6.76 -2.15
CA ALA A 286 -9.08 -5.87 -1.55
C ALA A 286 -10.33 -6.64 -1.07
N LEU A 287 -10.86 -7.56 -1.87
CA LEU A 287 -11.98 -8.41 -1.45
C LEU A 287 -11.59 -9.32 -0.29
N VAL A 288 -10.37 -9.84 -0.27
CA VAL A 288 -9.84 -10.63 0.86
C VAL A 288 -9.78 -9.80 2.13
N SER A 289 -9.29 -8.55 2.09
CA SER A 289 -9.30 -7.65 3.26
C SER A 289 -10.72 -7.39 3.77
N LEU A 290 -11.67 -7.16 2.84
CA LEU A 290 -13.06 -6.94 3.17
C LEU A 290 -13.69 -8.18 3.84
N ALA A 291 -13.46 -9.36 3.27
CA ALA A 291 -13.91 -10.63 3.82
C ALA A 291 -13.26 -10.95 5.16
N TYR A 292 -11.97 -10.69 5.33
CA TYR A 292 -11.27 -10.87 6.60
C TYR A 292 -11.87 -10.00 7.70
N ASN A 293 -12.20 -8.74 7.39
CA ASN A 293 -12.77 -7.81 8.37
C ASN A 293 -14.23 -8.10 8.73
N MET A 294 -15.05 -8.55 7.79
CA MET A 294 -16.50 -8.68 7.97
C MET A 294 -17.01 -10.13 7.95
N GLY A 295 -16.12 -11.09 7.74
CA GLY A 295 -16.47 -12.44 7.34
C GLY A 295 -16.91 -12.51 5.88
N MET A 296 -17.05 -13.74 5.34
CA MET A 296 -17.58 -13.97 4.00
C MET A 296 -19.00 -13.42 3.78
N GLY A 297 -19.76 -13.18 4.86
CA GLY A 297 -21.03 -12.46 4.81
C GLY A 297 -20.92 -11.07 4.16
N GLY A 298 -19.76 -10.42 4.29
CA GLY A 298 -19.46 -9.14 3.64
C GLY A 298 -19.44 -9.20 2.11
N LEU A 299 -19.24 -10.38 1.53
CA LEU A 299 -19.22 -10.60 0.07
C LEU A 299 -20.41 -11.42 -0.44
N THR A 300 -21.23 -11.98 0.45
CA THR A 300 -22.32 -12.89 0.09
C THR A 300 -23.69 -12.33 0.45
N SER A 301 -24.04 -12.28 1.73
CA SER A 301 -25.35 -11.79 2.18
C SER A 301 -25.41 -10.27 2.24
N GLN A 302 -24.47 -9.65 2.96
CA GLN A 302 -24.42 -8.20 3.15
C GLN A 302 -23.90 -7.46 1.91
N GLY A 303 -22.99 -8.10 1.17
CA GLY A 303 -22.44 -7.60 -0.08
C GLY A 303 -22.92 -8.36 -1.31
N ALA A 304 -24.17 -8.85 -1.33
CA ALA A 304 -24.72 -9.59 -2.46
C ALA A 304 -24.50 -8.88 -3.81
N ARG A 305 -24.60 -7.54 -3.82
CA ARG A 305 -24.34 -6.73 -5.01
C ARG A 305 -22.90 -6.86 -5.52
N ILE A 306 -21.89 -6.99 -4.64
CA ILE A 306 -20.49 -7.20 -5.05
C ILE A 306 -20.37 -8.55 -5.78
N ARG A 307 -20.94 -9.61 -5.21
CA ARG A 307 -20.97 -10.94 -5.86
C ARG A 307 -21.69 -10.91 -7.21
N ASP A 308 -22.82 -10.22 -7.30
CA ASP A 308 -23.58 -10.15 -8.55
C ASP A 308 -22.81 -9.39 -9.63
N LEU A 309 -22.11 -8.30 -9.28
CA LEU A 309 -21.21 -7.57 -10.18
C LEU A 309 -20.00 -8.40 -10.62
N LEU A 310 -19.44 -9.22 -9.71
CA LEU A 310 -18.40 -10.18 -10.07
C LEU A 310 -18.92 -11.19 -11.11
N ALA A 311 -20.11 -11.75 -10.88
CA ALA A 311 -20.72 -12.71 -11.80
C ALA A 311 -21.00 -12.11 -13.19
N SER A 312 -21.43 -10.84 -13.26
CA SER A 312 -21.64 -10.14 -14.53
C SER A 312 -20.35 -9.60 -15.18
N GLY A 313 -19.22 -9.61 -14.46
CA GLY A 313 -17.95 -9.03 -14.92
C GLY A 313 -17.92 -7.50 -14.88
N GLU A 314 -18.87 -6.87 -14.18
CA GLU A 314 -18.95 -5.42 -14.02
C GLU A 314 -17.98 -4.94 -12.93
N PHE A 315 -16.70 -5.29 -13.05
CA PHE A 315 -15.70 -5.07 -12.00
C PHE A 315 -15.52 -3.58 -11.64
N ALA A 316 -15.66 -2.69 -12.62
CA ALA A 316 -15.55 -1.24 -12.42
C ALA A 316 -16.59 -0.66 -11.44
N ALA A 317 -17.72 -1.35 -11.21
CA ALA A 317 -18.74 -0.90 -10.27
C ALA A 317 -18.50 -1.37 -8.82
N ILE A 318 -17.56 -2.28 -8.58
CA ILE A 318 -17.29 -2.87 -7.27
C ILE A 318 -16.75 -1.87 -6.25
N PRO A 319 -15.80 -0.95 -6.57
CA PRO A 319 -15.29 0.02 -5.60
C PRO A 319 -16.40 0.86 -4.93
N ALA A 320 -17.39 1.30 -5.71
CA ALA A 320 -18.53 2.04 -5.19
C ALA A 320 -19.37 1.22 -4.20
N GLN A 321 -19.50 -0.09 -4.43
CA GLN A 321 -20.19 -0.98 -3.51
C GLN A 321 -19.39 -1.20 -2.21
N ILE A 322 -18.06 -1.33 -2.29
CA ILE A 322 -17.19 -1.41 -1.10
C ILE A 322 -17.35 -0.15 -0.24
N ILE A 323 -17.34 1.04 -0.85
CA ILE A 323 -17.59 2.30 -0.15
C ILE A 323 -18.99 2.32 0.45
N ALA A 324 -20.02 1.87 -0.29
CA ALA A 324 -21.40 1.82 0.21
C ALA A 324 -21.56 0.92 1.44
N MET A 325 -20.67 -0.05 1.66
CA MET A 325 -20.66 -0.89 2.87
C MET A 325 -20.32 -0.11 4.14
N LYS A 326 -19.82 1.13 4.06
CA LYS A 326 -19.68 2.03 5.21
C LYS A 326 -20.97 2.25 6.02
N ARG A 327 -22.13 2.06 5.38
CA ARG A 327 -23.44 2.09 6.03
C ARG A 327 -23.65 0.91 6.98
N LEU A 328 -22.88 -0.17 6.81
CA LEU A 328 -22.93 -1.39 7.58
C LEU A 328 -21.90 -1.30 8.71
N GLY A 329 -22.32 -1.69 9.92
CA GLY A 329 -21.44 -1.72 11.09
C GLY A 329 -21.20 -0.36 11.77
N PRO A 330 -20.30 -0.33 12.76
CA PRO A 330 -20.06 0.87 13.57
C PRO A 330 -19.40 2.00 12.77
N LYS A 331 -19.80 3.25 13.03
CA LYS A 331 -19.28 4.45 12.33
C LYS A 331 -17.91 4.92 12.85
N PHE A 332 -17.04 4.00 13.26
CA PHE A 332 -15.71 4.36 13.73
C PHE A 332 -14.84 4.85 12.57
N PRO A 333 -14.07 5.95 12.72
CA PRO A 333 -13.24 6.50 11.66
C PRO A 333 -12.27 5.50 11.03
N GLY A 334 -11.72 4.56 11.81
CA GLY A 334 -10.82 3.52 11.31
C GLY A 334 -11.50 2.56 10.33
N LEU A 335 -12.73 2.13 10.62
CA LEU A 335 -13.47 1.22 9.74
C LEU A 335 -13.89 1.92 8.44
N GLN A 336 -14.28 3.19 8.54
CA GLN A 336 -14.63 4.00 7.37
C GLN A 336 -13.42 4.16 6.43
N ARG A 337 -12.24 4.48 7.00
CA ARG A 337 -10.97 4.53 6.26
C ARG A 337 -10.62 3.19 5.63
N ARG A 338 -10.86 2.06 6.30
CA ARG A 338 -10.62 0.71 5.73
C ARG A 338 -11.41 0.50 4.43
N ARG A 339 -12.70 0.82 4.43
CA ARG A 339 -13.55 0.72 3.22
C ARG A 339 -13.06 1.60 2.08
N ASP A 340 -12.60 2.82 2.35
CA ASP A 340 -11.99 3.67 1.32
C ASP A 340 -10.71 3.04 0.78
N ALA A 341 -9.84 2.58 1.67
CA ALA A 341 -8.56 1.99 1.31
C ALA A 341 -8.73 0.78 0.40
N GLU A 342 -9.63 -0.15 0.74
CA GLU A 342 -9.76 -1.35 -0.08
C GLU A 342 -10.63 -1.14 -1.34
N ALA A 343 -11.49 -0.11 -1.38
CA ALA A 343 -12.07 0.34 -2.66
C ALA A 343 -11.00 0.92 -3.61
N LEU A 344 -10.06 1.71 -3.09
CA LEU A 344 -8.96 2.28 -3.88
C LEU A 344 -7.97 1.22 -4.34
N LEU A 345 -7.64 0.26 -3.47
CA LEU A 345 -6.82 -0.88 -3.83
C LEU A 345 -7.50 -1.70 -4.95
N PHE A 346 -8.83 -1.86 -4.86
CA PHE A 346 -9.57 -2.54 -5.92
C PHE A 346 -9.46 -1.82 -7.26
N GLN A 347 -9.68 -0.51 -7.28
CA GLN A 347 -9.56 0.30 -8.49
C GLN A 347 -8.14 0.25 -9.07
N LEU A 348 -7.11 0.36 -8.21
CA LEU A 348 -5.72 0.29 -8.62
C LEU A 348 -5.39 -1.00 -9.39
N GLY A 349 -5.93 -2.14 -8.96
CA GLY A 349 -5.73 -3.40 -9.67
C GLY A 349 -6.30 -3.37 -11.09
N LEU A 350 -7.51 -2.83 -11.26
CA LEU A 350 -8.14 -2.67 -12.57
C LEU A 350 -7.33 -1.75 -13.49
N ASP A 351 -6.87 -0.61 -12.95
CA ASP A 351 -6.09 0.36 -13.69
C ASP A 351 -4.76 -0.25 -14.18
N LYS A 352 -4.05 -0.99 -13.31
CA LYS A 352 -2.82 -1.72 -13.66
C LYS A 352 -3.06 -2.75 -14.78
N GLN A 353 -4.15 -3.51 -14.72
CA GLN A 353 -4.50 -4.51 -15.73
C GLN A 353 -4.82 -3.86 -17.09
N GLN A 354 -5.54 -2.74 -17.08
CA GLN A 354 -5.87 -2.00 -18.30
C GLN A 354 -4.61 -1.44 -18.99
N LEU A 355 -3.66 -0.93 -18.20
CA LEU A 355 -2.36 -0.45 -18.71
C LEU A 355 -1.55 -1.59 -19.36
N GLN A 356 -1.56 -2.79 -18.77
CA GLN A 356 -0.86 -3.95 -19.30
C GLN A 356 -1.51 -4.51 -20.58
N GLY A 357 -2.82 -4.37 -20.74
CA GLY A 357 -3.53 -4.79 -21.97
C GLY A 357 -3.42 -3.80 -23.14
N THR A 358 -2.82 -2.63 -22.92
CA THR A 358 -2.68 -1.57 -23.93
C THR A 358 -1.25 -1.50 -24.54
N LEU A 359 -0.31 -2.25 -23.96
CA LEU A 359 1.06 -2.47 -24.46
C LEU A 359 1.13 -3.77 -25.26
#